data_AF-A0A2Y0R820-F1
#
_entry.id   AF-A0A2Y0R820-F1
#
_cell.length_a   1.000
_cell.length_b   1.000
_cell.length_c   1.000
_cell.angle_alpha   90.00
_cell.angle_beta   90.00
_cell.angle_gamma   90.00
#
_symmetry.space_group_name_H-M   'P 1'
#
loop_
_entity.id
_entity.type
_entity.pdbx_description
1 polymer ?
#
loop_
_entity_poly.entity_id
_entity_poly.type
_entity_poly.pdbx_seq_one_letter_code
_entity_poly.pdbx_strand_id
1 'polypeptide(L)' 'MDKTLMAIQTKFTIAAFIGDEKMFREAVEAYRKWRSK' A
#
# COMPACT_ATOMS: atom_id res chain seq x y z
N MET A 1 11.11 -10.30 5.57
CA MET A 1 10.36 -9.10 5.13
C MET A 1 9.32 -8.77 6.19
N ASP A 2 9.20 -7.50 6.58
CA ASP A 2 8.15 -7.05 7.50
C ASP A 2 6.77 -7.39 6.90
N LYS A 3 5.90 -8.06 7.67
CA LYS A 3 4.57 -8.51 7.21
C LYS A 3 3.65 -7.32 6.88
N THR A 4 3.78 -6.21 7.61
CA THR A 4 3.06 -4.97 7.34
C THR A 4 3.54 -4.33 6.03
N LEU A 5 4.85 -4.29 5.80
CA LEU A 5 5.40 -3.77 4.54
C LEU A 5 4.96 -4.62 3.33
N MET A 6 4.91 -5.94 3.47
CA MET A 6 4.41 -6.86 2.44
C MET A 6 2.94 -6.61 2.10
N ALA A 7 2.08 -6.43 3.11
CA ALA A 7 0.67 -6.14 2.90
C ALA A 7 0.46 -4.81 2.15
N ILE A 8 1.28 -3.80 2.47
CA ILE A 8 1.27 -2.50 1.77
C ILE A 8 1.67 -2.68 0.30
N GLN A 9 2.74 -3.41 0.02
CA GLN A 9 3.16 -3.71 -1.36
C GLN A 9 2.09 -4.47 -2.15
N THR A 10 1.47 -5.49 -1.55
CA THR A 10 0.39 -6.24 -2.21
C THR A 10 -0.79 -5.33 -2.58
N LYS A 11 -1.20 -4.42 -1.69
CA LYS A 11 -2.26 -3.44 -2.00
C LYS A 11 -1.86 -2.51 -3.14
N PHE A 12 -0.61 -2.04 -3.18
CA PHE A 12 -0.11 -1.23 -4.29
C PHE A 12 -0.19 -1.97 -5.63
N THR A 13 0.27 -3.22 -5.67
CA THR A 13 0.27 -4.04 -6.89
C THR A 13 -1.16 -4.25 -7.40
N ILE A 14 -2.09 -4.59 -6.51
CA ILE A 14 -3.50 -4.79 -6.89
C ILE A 14 -4.10 -3.49 -7.41
N ALA A 15 -3.94 -2.39 -6.67
CA ALA A 15 -4.48 -1.09 -7.04
C ALA A 15 -3.97 -0.60 -8.41
N ALA A 16 -2.67 -0.78 -8.67
CA ALA A 16 -2.06 -0.45 -9.96
C ALA A 16 -2.57 -1.36 -11.09
N PHE A 17 -2.74 -2.66 -10.82
CA PHE A 17 -3.21 -3.63 -11.81
C PHE A 17 -4.66 -3.37 -12.25
N ILE A 18 -5.54 -3.00 -11.32
CA ILE A 18 -6.96 -2.76 -11.61
C ILE A 18 -7.29 -1.29 -11.90
N GLY A 19 -6.33 -0.37 -11.73
CA GLY A 19 -6.55 1.06 -11.89
C GLY A 19 -7.41 1.71 -10.80
N ASP A 20 -7.45 1.14 -9.58
CA ASP A 20 -8.22 1.68 -8.47
C ASP A 20 -7.43 2.78 -7.73
N GLU A 21 -7.70 4.03 -8.09
CA GLU A 21 -7.06 5.20 -7.47
C GLU A 21 -7.32 5.30 -5.95
N LYS A 22 -8.50 4.88 -5.48
CA LYS A 22 -8.84 4.97 -4.05
C LYS A 22 -7.99 3.99 -3.27
N MET A 23 -7.92 2.74 -3.71
CA MET A 23 -7.06 1.72 -3.09
C MET A 23 -5.58 2.12 -3.14
N PHE A 24 -5.13 2.74 -4.24
CA PHE A 24 -3.77 3.24 -4.36
C PHE A 24 -3.48 4.31 -3.29
N ARG A 25 -4.37 5.28 -3.10
CA ARG A 25 -4.24 6.32 -2.06
C ARG A 25 -4.22 5.73 -0.66
N GLU A 26 -5.06 4.74 -0.37
CA GLU A 26 -5.06 4.02 0.92
C GLU A 26 -3.72 3.29 1.16
N ALA A 27 -3.15 2.66 0.13
CA ALA A 27 -1.84 2.01 0.22
C ALA A 27 -0.71 3.03 0.48
N VAL A 28 -0.77 4.21 -0.16
CA VAL A 28 0.16 5.32 0.10
C VAL A 28 0.07 5.81 1.54
N GLU A 29 -1.13 5.98 2.07
CA GLU A 29 -1.30 6.42 3.46
C GLU A 29 -0.77 5.39 4.46
N ALA A 30 -1.05 4.10 4.23
CA ALA A 30 -0.52 3.01 5.04
C ALA A 30 1.01 2.97 5.04
N TYR A 31 1.62 3.18 3.87
CA TYR A 31 3.08 3.30 3.75
C TYR A 31 3.65 4.48 4.55
N ARG A 32 3.03 5.67 4.44
CA ARG A 32 3.45 6.86 5.20
C ARG A 32 3.42 6.59 6.70
N LYS A 33 2.35 5.96 7.21
CA LYS A 33 2.23 5.60 8.64
C LYS A 33 3.28 4.58 9.08
N TRP A 34 3.57 3.58 8.26
CA TRP A 34 4.62 2.59 8.55
C TRP A 34 6.01 3.23 8.57
N ARG A 35 6.32 4.14 7.63
CA ARG A 35 7.62 4.81 7.54
C ARG A 35 7.88 5.84 8.65
N SER A 36 6.85 6.48 9.16
CA SER A 36 6.95 7.46 10.25
C SER A 36 7.01 6.82 11.65
N LYS A 37 7.08 5.49 11.71
CA LYS A 37 7.20 4.70 12.94
C LYS A 37 8.66 4.33 13.19
#